data_AF-A0A521X8B7-F1
#
_entry.id   AF-A0A521X8B7-F1
#
_cell.length_a   1.000
_cell.length_b   1.000
_cell.length_c   1.000
_cell.angle_alpha   90.00
_cell.angle_beta   90.00
_cell.angle_gamma   90.00
#
_symmetry.space_group_name_H-M   'P 1'
#
loop_
_entity.id
_entity.type
_entity.pdbx_description
1 polymer ?
#
loop_
_entity_poly.entity_id
_entity_poly.type
_entity_poly.pdbx_seq_one_letter_code
_entity_poly.pdbx_strand_id
1 'polypeptide(L)'
;MNRLSLYELSANYLEALDFLTDPESDLPIESVNDTLEALGGELEDKAINVAKFFRNMEATADAIKTAEANMAKRRKALENRVQWLKNYIKGNMEVCGISNIECPHFKLSIQKNPAIVNVLDEDAIPAQFKEAIISWKIDKAAIKDAIKSGSVVPGTELISGTRLSVK
;
A
#
# COMPACT_ATOMS: atom_id res chain seq x y z
N MET A 1 -2.93 17.19 25.17
CA MET A 1 -1.76 16.44 24.64
C MET A 1 -1.05 17.35 23.66
N ASN A 2 0.22 17.66 23.89
CA ASN A 2 1.00 18.47 22.95
C ASN A 2 1.30 17.60 21.72
N ARG A 3 0.64 17.88 20.58
CA ARG A 3 0.92 17.20 19.31
C ARG A 3 2.22 17.78 18.76
N LEU A 4 3.22 16.93 18.51
CA LEU A 4 4.41 17.35 17.76
C LEU A 4 3.97 17.70 16.32
N SER A 5 3.91 18.99 16.00
CA SER A 5 3.75 19.48 14.63
C SER A 5 5.11 19.96 14.10
N LEU A 6 5.34 19.79 12.79
CA LEU A 6 6.57 20.26 12.14
C LEU A 6 6.63 21.80 12.10
N TYR A 7 5.46 22.45 12.04
CA TYR A 7 5.30 23.90 12.09
C TYR A 7 4.25 24.31 13.13
N GLU A 8 4.50 25.44 13.81
CA GLU A 8 3.48 26.13 14.61
C GLU A 8 2.44 26.77 13.69
N LEU A 9 1.18 26.41 13.91
CA LEU A 9 0.00 26.95 13.25
C LEU A 9 -0.79 27.79 14.26
N SER A 10 -1.46 28.84 13.79
CA SER A 10 -2.37 29.59 14.67
C SER A 10 -3.57 28.71 15.04
N ALA A 11 -4.25 29.03 16.16
CA ALA A 11 -5.36 28.24 16.69
C ALA A 11 -6.46 27.96 15.64
N ASN A 12 -6.77 28.94 14.79
CA ASN A 12 -7.79 28.81 13.73
C ASN A 12 -7.36 27.80 12.64
N TYR A 13 -6.07 27.76 12.29
CA TYR A 13 -5.56 26.77 11.33
C TYR A 13 -5.46 25.36 11.93
N LEU A 14 -5.26 25.24 13.24
CA LEU A 14 -5.27 23.96 13.95
C LEU A 14 -6.66 23.34 13.99
N GLU A 15 -7.68 24.14 14.29
CA GLU A 15 -9.08 23.70 14.30
C GLU A 15 -9.52 23.24 12.89
N ALA A 16 -9.14 24.00 11.85
CA ALA A 16 -9.33 23.59 10.47
C ALA A 16 -8.59 22.28 10.14
N LEU A 17 -7.39 22.05 10.71
CA LEU A 17 -6.59 20.85 10.48
C LEU A 17 -7.24 19.62 11.06
N ASP A 18 -7.73 19.74 12.28
CA ASP A 18 -8.42 18.66 12.96
C ASP A 18 -9.72 18.29 12.26
N PHE A 19 -10.47 19.30 11.81
CA PHE A 19 -11.67 19.10 11.01
C PHE A 19 -11.38 18.39 9.67
N LEU A 20 -10.32 18.79 8.96
CA LEU A 20 -9.94 18.25 7.65
C LEU A 20 -9.25 16.88 7.68
N THR A 21 -8.63 16.52 8.80
CA THR A 21 -7.89 15.26 8.95
C THR A 21 -8.74 14.17 9.61
N ASP A 22 -9.96 14.50 10.03
CA ASP A 22 -10.89 13.54 10.62
C ASP A 22 -11.36 12.51 9.56
N PRO A 23 -11.05 11.21 9.73
CA PRO A 23 -11.43 10.16 8.79
C PRO A 23 -12.94 9.98 8.63
N GLU A 24 -13.76 10.44 9.58
CA GLU A 24 -15.23 10.37 9.52
C GLU A 24 -15.87 11.61 8.90
N SER A 25 -15.09 12.67 8.67
CA SER A 25 -15.61 13.91 8.10
C SER A 25 -15.68 13.81 6.57
N ASP A 26 -16.86 13.47 6.05
CA ASP A 26 -17.18 13.52 4.62
C ASP A 26 -17.40 14.99 4.20
N LEU A 27 -16.29 15.74 4.11
CA LEU A 27 -16.34 17.19 3.90
C LEU A 27 -16.53 17.54 2.42
N PRO A 28 -17.60 18.25 2.05
CA PRO A 28 -17.69 18.85 0.73
C PRO A 28 -16.60 19.90 0.55
N ILE A 29 -15.99 19.93 -0.63
CA ILE A 29 -14.89 20.84 -1.01
C ILE A 29 -15.24 22.31 -0.74
N GLU A 30 -16.52 22.69 -0.78
CA GLU A 30 -16.99 24.03 -0.46
C GLU A 30 -16.75 24.41 1.01
N SER A 31 -17.03 23.53 1.97
CA SER A 31 -16.79 23.80 3.40
C SER A 31 -15.30 23.96 3.72
N VAL A 32 -14.45 23.27 2.98
CA VAL A 32 -12.99 23.41 3.08
C VAL A 32 -12.53 24.77 2.57
N ASN A 33 -13.04 25.20 1.41
CA ASN A 33 -12.75 26.50 0.85
C ASN A 33 -13.27 27.65 1.72
N ASP A 34 -14.48 27.54 2.27
CA ASP A 34 -15.06 28.54 3.17
C ASP A 34 -14.22 28.70 4.44
N THR A 35 -13.75 27.59 5.02
CA THR A 35 -12.87 27.61 6.19
C THR A 35 -11.53 28.29 5.86
N LEU A 36 -10.97 27.99 4.69
CA LEU A 36 -9.73 28.59 4.20
C LEU A 36 -9.90 30.06 3.79
N GLU A 37 -11.06 30.50 3.31
CA GLU A 37 -11.38 31.90 3.02
C GLU A 37 -11.67 32.72 4.28
N ALA A 38 -12.29 32.12 5.29
CA ALA A 38 -12.52 32.75 6.59
C ALA A 38 -11.20 33.10 7.32
N LEU A 39 -10.12 32.39 6.99
CA LEU A 39 -8.75 32.72 7.39
C LEU A 39 -8.24 33.92 6.54
N GLY A 40 -8.73 35.12 6.86
CA GLY A 40 -8.34 36.36 6.18
C GLY A 40 -6.83 36.65 6.23
N GLY A 41 -6.32 37.40 5.24
CA GLY A 41 -4.92 37.80 5.12
C GLY A 41 -4.53 38.10 3.67
N GLU A 42 -3.32 38.60 3.44
CA GLU A 42 -2.75 38.66 2.08
C GLU A 42 -2.53 37.24 1.54
N LEU A 43 -2.64 37.09 0.20
CA LEU A 43 -2.55 35.80 -0.48
C LEU A 43 -1.26 35.04 -0.15
N GLU A 44 -0.17 35.76 0.09
CA GLU A 44 1.14 35.19 0.46
C GLU A 44 1.12 34.54 1.84
N ASP A 45 0.56 35.20 2.86
CA ASP A 45 0.45 34.64 4.21
C ASP A 45 -0.47 33.42 4.25
N LYS A 46 -1.58 33.46 3.51
CA LYS A 46 -2.48 32.33 3.34
C LYS A 46 -1.77 31.15 2.68
N ALA A 47 -1.02 31.39 1.61
CA ALA A 47 -0.25 30.36 0.93
C ALA A 47 0.81 29.72 1.86
N ILE A 48 1.51 30.53 2.66
CA ILE A 48 2.50 30.03 3.63
C ILE A 48 1.83 29.17 4.71
N ASN A 49 0.67 29.58 5.24
CA ASN A 49 -0.02 28.81 6.27
C ASN A 49 -0.64 27.52 5.73
N VAL A 50 -1.23 27.55 4.53
CA VAL A 50 -1.69 26.34 3.84
C VAL A 50 -0.52 25.42 3.50
N ALA A 51 0.66 25.97 3.19
CA ALA A 51 1.86 25.16 2.97
C ALA A 51 2.31 24.43 4.24
N LYS A 52 2.40 25.15 5.36
CA LYS A 52 2.68 24.55 6.68
C LYS A 52 1.67 23.45 7.02
N PHE A 53 0.41 23.68 6.69
CA PHE A 53 -0.69 22.76 6.92
C PHE A 53 -0.52 21.44 6.18
N PHE A 54 -0.39 21.45 4.83
CA PHE A 54 -0.26 20.19 4.10
C PHE A 54 1.07 19.49 4.42
N ARG A 55 2.15 20.22 4.74
CA ARG A 55 3.42 19.60 5.17
C ARG A 55 3.30 18.87 6.52
N ASN A 56 2.49 19.38 7.44
CA ASN A 56 2.16 18.68 8.68
C ASN A 56 1.36 17.40 8.39
N MET A 57 0.43 17.43 7.43
CA MET A 57 -0.30 16.23 6.99
C MET A 57 0.62 15.20 6.33
N GLU A 58 1.52 15.62 5.44
CA GLU A 58 2.53 14.75 4.81
C GLU A 58 3.42 14.08 5.87
N ALA A 59 3.92 14.84 6.85
CA ALA A 59 4.74 14.30 7.92
C ALA A 59 3.97 13.28 8.78
N THR A 60 2.70 13.56 9.08
CA THR A 60 1.83 12.64 9.82
C THR A 60 1.56 11.36 9.01
N ALA A 61 1.29 11.49 7.71
CA ALA A 61 1.09 10.35 6.82
C ALA A 61 2.34 9.46 6.73
N ASP A 62 3.54 10.05 6.63
CA ASP A 62 4.79 9.31 6.62
C ASP A 62 5.07 8.59 7.95
N ALA A 63 4.73 9.21 9.08
CA ALA A 63 4.81 8.57 10.39
C ALA A 63 3.85 7.36 10.50
N ILE A 64 2.61 7.52 10.03
CA ILE A 64 1.61 6.43 9.99
C ILE A 64 2.09 5.30 9.09
N LYS A 65 2.55 5.60 7.88
CA LYS A 65 3.10 4.63 6.92
C LYS A 65 4.28 3.84 7.51
N THR A 66 5.15 4.52 8.25
CA THR A 66 6.28 3.88 8.93
C THR A 66 5.79 2.94 10.04
N ALA A 67 4.80 3.37 10.83
CA ALA A 67 4.19 2.53 11.86
C ALA A 67 3.51 1.30 11.26
N GLU A 68 2.73 1.47 10.19
CA GLU A 68 2.08 0.39 9.44
C GLU A 68 3.09 -0.62 8.91
N ALA A 69 4.17 -0.15 8.27
CA ALA A 69 5.23 -1.02 7.76
C ALA A 69 5.88 -1.84 8.89
N ASN A 70 6.07 -1.26 10.07
CA ASN A 70 6.59 -1.97 11.24
C ASN A 70 5.60 -2.99 11.79
N MET A 71 4.30 -2.66 11.86
CA MET A 71 3.25 -3.60 12.25
C MET A 71 3.15 -4.77 11.27
N ALA A 72 3.19 -4.48 9.96
CA ALA A 72 3.17 -5.50 8.91
C ALA A 72 4.40 -6.44 9.01
N LYS A 73 5.59 -5.90 9.29
CA LYS A 73 6.80 -6.71 9.55
C LYS A 73 6.61 -7.63 10.76
N ARG A 74 6.07 -7.12 11.87
CA ARG A 74 5.79 -7.91 13.08
C ARG A 74 4.78 -9.03 12.81
N ARG A 75 3.68 -8.73 12.09
CA ARG A 75 2.69 -9.72 11.67
C ARG A 75 3.35 -10.85 10.86
N LYS A 76 4.10 -10.51 9.81
CA LYS A 76 4.81 -11.50 8.97
C LYS A 76 5.80 -12.34 9.78
N ALA A 77 6.52 -11.75 10.73
CA ALA A 77 7.44 -12.48 11.59
C ALA A 77 6.71 -13.54 12.45
N LEU A 78 5.55 -13.19 13.02
CA LEU A 78 4.71 -14.12 13.77
C LEU A 78 4.15 -15.23 12.87
N GLU A 79 3.66 -14.90 11.69
CA GLU A 79 3.17 -15.89 10.71
C GLU A 79 4.27 -16.90 10.33
N ASN A 80 5.47 -16.40 10.03
CA ASN A 80 6.63 -17.24 9.74
C ASN A 80 7.01 -18.12 10.94
N ARG A 81 6.95 -17.58 12.16
CA ARG A 81 7.24 -18.35 13.38
C ARG A 81 6.22 -19.46 13.61
N VAL A 82 4.93 -19.18 13.40
CA VAL A 82 3.85 -20.16 13.46
C VAL A 82 4.07 -21.25 12.41
N GLN A 83 4.42 -20.88 11.19
CA GLN A 83 4.69 -21.85 10.12
C GLN A 83 5.89 -22.74 10.46
N TRP A 84 6.96 -22.16 11.00
CA TRP A 84 8.11 -22.90 11.48
C TRP A 84 7.72 -23.89 12.58
N LEU A 85 6.91 -23.48 13.57
CA LEU A 85 6.42 -24.38 14.63
C LEU A 85 5.58 -25.53 14.09
N LYS A 86 4.68 -25.25 13.12
CA LYS A 86 3.90 -26.31 12.45
C LYS A 86 4.82 -27.32 11.77
N ASN A 87 5.83 -26.85 11.03
CA ASN A 87 6.80 -27.71 10.37
C ASN A 87 7.66 -28.51 11.36
N TYR A 88 8.07 -27.88 12.46
CA TYR A 88 8.82 -28.53 13.53
C TYR A 88 8.01 -29.67 14.17
N ILE A 89 6.75 -29.42 14.53
CA ILE A 89 5.88 -30.47 15.09
C ILE A 89 5.64 -31.58 14.06
N LYS A 90 5.34 -31.22 12.81
CA LYS A 90 5.17 -32.19 11.73
C LYS A 90 6.40 -33.09 11.57
N GLY A 91 7.60 -32.51 11.47
CA GLY A 91 8.84 -33.25 11.31
C GLY A 91 9.12 -34.20 12.48
N ASN A 92 8.88 -33.75 13.72
CA ASN A 92 9.03 -34.62 14.90
C ASN A 92 7.99 -35.75 14.91
N MET A 93 6.75 -35.48 14.54
CA MET A 93 5.71 -36.50 14.40
C MET A 93 6.08 -37.54 13.32
N GLU A 94 6.65 -37.10 12.19
CA GLU A 94 7.15 -37.97 11.13
C GLU A 94 8.33 -38.85 11.59
N VAL A 95 9.33 -38.27 12.28
CA VAL A 95 10.49 -39.00 12.81
C VAL A 95 10.09 -40.02 13.88
N CYS A 96 9.16 -39.67 14.77
CA CYS A 96 8.68 -40.55 15.82
C CYS A 96 7.64 -41.58 15.32
N GLY A 97 7.22 -41.51 14.05
CA GLY A 97 6.19 -42.38 13.49
C GLY A 97 4.78 -42.15 14.08
N ILE A 98 4.54 -41.00 14.71
CA ILE A 98 3.27 -40.66 15.35
C ILE A 98 2.37 -39.97 14.33
N SER A 99 1.33 -40.64 13.87
CA SER A 99 0.40 -40.12 12.87
C SER A 99 -0.70 -39.23 13.45
N ASN A 100 -1.02 -39.37 14.74
CA ASN A 100 -2.10 -38.66 15.41
C ASN A 100 -1.76 -38.38 16.88
N ILE A 101 -1.99 -37.16 17.32
CA ILE A 101 -1.89 -36.72 18.72
C ILE A 101 -3.22 -36.05 19.07
N GLU A 102 -3.92 -36.60 20.06
CA GLU A 102 -5.19 -36.07 20.55
C GLU A 102 -4.99 -35.45 21.94
N CYS A 103 -5.50 -34.24 22.13
CA CYS A 103 -5.62 -33.63 23.44
C CYS A 103 -7.06 -33.15 23.65
N PRO A 104 -7.47 -32.84 24.90
CA PRO A 104 -8.84 -32.39 25.19
C PRO A 104 -9.30 -31.13 24.43
N HIS A 105 -8.37 -30.36 23.87
CA HIS A 105 -8.67 -29.08 23.20
C HIS A 105 -8.53 -29.14 21.67
N PHE A 106 -7.71 -30.04 21.13
CA PHE A 106 -7.45 -30.14 19.69
C PHE A 106 -6.79 -31.46 19.32
N LYS A 107 -6.84 -31.79 18.04
CA LYS A 107 -6.25 -32.99 17.44
C LYS A 107 -5.24 -32.59 16.37
N LEU A 108 -4.03 -33.17 16.43
CA LEU A 108 -2.99 -33.04 15.42
C LEU A 108 -2.90 -34.34 14.65
N SER A 109 -3.11 -34.30 13.33
CA SER A 109 -2.96 -35.48 12.49
C SER A 109 -2.10 -35.15 11.27
N ILE A 110 -1.20 -36.07 10.89
CA ILE A 110 -0.47 -35.98 9.64
C ILE A 110 -1.36 -36.58 8.56
N GLN A 111 -1.79 -35.75 7.61
CA GLN A 111 -2.48 -36.18 6.41
C GLN A 111 -1.53 -36.17 5.22
N LYS A 112 -1.65 -37.18 4.35
CA LYS A 112 -0.98 -37.16 3.05
C LYS A 112 -1.67 -36.15 2.15
N ASN A 113 -0.94 -35.13 1.73
CA ASN A 113 -1.42 -34.21 0.69
C ASN A 113 -1.50 -34.96 -0.65
N PRO A 114 -2.43 -34.58 -1.54
CA PRO A 114 -2.46 -35.09 -2.90
C PRO A 114 -1.12 -34.81 -3.60
N ALA A 115 -0.72 -35.70 -4.51
CA ALA A 115 0.52 -35.56 -5.24
C ALA A 115 0.53 -34.25 -6.04
N ILE A 116 1.56 -33.43 -5.82
CA ILE A 116 1.80 -32.19 -6.57
C ILE A 116 2.79 -32.55 -7.68
N VAL A 117 2.49 -32.15 -8.91
CA VAL A 117 3.43 -32.29 -10.02
C VAL A 117 4.51 -31.24 -9.85
N ASN A 118 5.74 -31.67 -9.58
CA ASN A 118 6.91 -30.81 -9.56
C ASN A 118 7.57 -30.84 -10.94
N VAL A 119 7.55 -29.72 -11.65
CA VAL A 119 8.23 -29.56 -12.93
C VAL A 119 9.71 -29.31 -12.67
N LEU A 120 10.55 -30.30 -12.99
CA LEU A 120 12.01 -30.22 -12.79
C LEU A 120 12.72 -29.58 -13.99
N ASP A 121 12.18 -29.80 -15.19
CA ASP A 121 12.70 -29.29 -16.45
C ASP A 121 11.52 -28.98 -17.36
N GLU A 122 11.32 -27.69 -17.66
CA GLU A 122 10.23 -27.22 -18.51
C GLU A 122 10.43 -27.65 -19.96
N ASP A 123 11.65 -27.76 -20.46
CA ASP A 123 11.93 -28.11 -21.86
C ASP A 123 11.67 -29.58 -22.17
N ALA A 124 11.88 -30.46 -21.17
CA ALA A 124 11.53 -31.87 -21.24
C ALA A 124 10.01 -32.15 -21.21
N ILE A 125 9.18 -31.16 -20.86
CA ILE A 125 7.72 -31.35 -20.81
C ILE A 125 7.14 -31.39 -22.24
N PRO A 126 6.39 -32.45 -22.59
CA PRO A 126 5.70 -32.52 -23.87
C PRO A 126 4.77 -31.33 -24.11
N ALA A 127 4.69 -30.85 -25.36
CA ALA A 127 3.84 -29.72 -25.73
C ALA A 127 2.35 -29.92 -25.39
N GLN A 128 1.90 -31.16 -25.16
CA GLN A 128 0.54 -31.49 -24.71
C GLN A 128 0.20 -30.94 -23.30
N PHE A 129 1.20 -30.59 -22.49
CA PHE A 129 1.02 -30.03 -21.14
C PHE A 129 1.45 -28.56 -21.03
N LYS A 130 1.78 -27.90 -22.14
CA LYS A 130 2.22 -26.50 -22.18
C LYS A 130 1.10 -25.64 -22.77
N GLU A 131 0.73 -24.58 -22.05
CA GLU A 131 -0.20 -23.56 -22.55
C GLU A 131 0.59 -22.27 -22.84
N ALA A 132 0.47 -21.75 -24.07
CA ALA A 132 1.17 -20.55 -24.50
C ALA A 132 0.42 -19.30 -24.02
N ILE A 133 0.95 -18.60 -23.02
CA ILE A 133 0.42 -17.31 -22.56
C ILE A 133 1.05 -16.19 -23.39
N ILE A 134 0.38 -15.77 -24.46
CA ILE A 134 0.77 -14.59 -25.25
C ILE A 134 0.14 -13.35 -24.59
N SER A 135 0.91 -12.61 -23.82
CA SER A 135 0.46 -11.33 -23.26
C SER A 135 1.08 -10.16 -24.02
N TRP A 136 0.23 -9.21 -24.44
CA TRP A 136 0.66 -7.98 -25.09
C TRP A 136 0.82 -6.88 -24.04
N LYS A 137 2.05 -6.42 -23.84
CA LYS A 137 2.33 -5.28 -22.95
C LYS A 137 2.25 -3.99 -23.76
N ILE A 138 1.32 -3.11 -23.39
CA ILE A 138 1.21 -1.77 -23.96
C ILE A 138 2.37 -0.92 -23.42
N ASP A 139 3.31 -0.54 -24.29
CA ASP A 139 4.38 0.38 -23.94
C ASP A 139 3.91 1.83 -24.06
N LYS A 140 3.42 2.36 -22.93
CA LYS A 140 2.94 3.75 -22.84
C LYS A 140 4.06 4.78 -23.07
N ALA A 141 5.33 4.42 -22.83
CA ALA A 141 6.46 5.34 -23.05
C ALA A 141 6.74 5.49 -24.54
N ALA A 142 6.82 4.38 -25.27
CA ALA A 142 6.96 4.40 -26.73
C ALA A 142 5.79 5.13 -27.41
N ILE A 143 4.56 4.92 -26.93
CA ILE A 143 3.36 5.64 -27.40
C ILE A 143 3.50 7.15 -27.14
N LYS A 144 3.92 7.55 -25.94
CA LYS A 144 4.10 8.98 -25.59
C LYS A 144 5.14 9.66 -26.47
N ASP A 145 6.25 8.97 -26.76
CA ASP A 145 7.30 9.51 -27.62
C ASP A 145 6.88 9.55 -29.09
N ALA A 146 6.15 8.54 -29.56
CA ALA A 146 5.55 8.53 -30.90
C ALA A 146 4.57 9.70 -31.10
N ILE A 147 3.68 9.95 -30.14
CA ILE A 147 2.74 11.09 -30.17
C ILE A 147 3.48 12.42 -30.16
N LYS A 148 4.54 12.57 -29.33
CA LYS A 148 5.38 13.77 -29.31
C LYS A 148 6.15 14.00 -30.61
N SER A 149 6.53 12.93 -31.31
CA SER A 149 7.23 12.98 -32.59
C SER A 149 6.30 13.26 -33.79
N GLY A 150 4.98 13.43 -33.55
CA GLY A 150 3.99 13.74 -34.57
C GLY A 150 3.28 12.53 -35.17
N SER A 151 3.47 11.33 -34.61
CA SER A 151 2.75 10.11 -35.03
C SER A 151 1.43 9.97 -34.29
N VAL A 152 0.33 9.76 -35.02
CA VAL A 152 -0.99 9.53 -34.42
C VAL A 152 -1.11 8.05 -34.02
N VAL A 153 -1.26 7.77 -32.72
CA VAL A 153 -1.57 6.42 -32.20
C VAL A 153 -3.07 6.34 -31.88
N PRO A 154 -3.87 5.55 -32.64
CA PRO A 154 -5.30 5.37 -32.35
C PRO A 154 -5.53 4.84 -30.94
N GLY A 155 -6.50 5.42 -30.23
CA GLY A 155 -6.87 4.99 -28.87
C GLY A 155 -6.04 5.60 -27.73
N THR A 156 -5.31 6.69 -27.98
CA THR A 156 -4.48 7.36 -26.98
C THR A 156 -4.76 8.85 -26.93
N GLU A 157 -4.80 9.42 -25.72
CA GLU A 157 -4.99 10.86 -25.48
C GLU A 157 -3.86 11.37 -24.58
N LEU A 158 -3.29 12.53 -24.92
CA LEU A 158 -2.21 13.15 -24.15
C LEU A 158 -2.80 14.23 -23.24
N ILE A 159 -2.87 13.94 -21.94
CA ILE A 159 -3.36 14.87 -20.91
C ILE A 159 -2.15 15.54 -20.24
N SER A 160 -2.09 16.87 -20.26
CA SER A 160 -1.08 17.66 -19.55
C SER A 160 -1.72 18.46 -18.42
N GLY A 161 -1.19 18.34 -17.19
CA GLY A 161 -1.63 19.11 -16.02
C GLY A 161 -0.47 19.89 -15.39
N THR A 162 -0.81 20.90 -14.59
CA THR A 162 0.15 21.72 -13.82
C THR A 162 0.26 21.18 -12.39
N ARG A 163 1.48 21.15 -11.83
CA ARG A 163 1.74 20.70 -10.44
C ARG A 163 2.34 21.83 -9.61
N LEU A 164 1.82 22.04 -8.40
CA LEU A 164 2.45 22.88 -7.38
C LEU A 164 3.67 22.17 -6.79
N SER A 165 4.82 22.86 -6.71
CA SER A 165 6.07 22.33 -6.15
C SER A 165 6.55 23.20 -5.00
N VAL A 166 6.70 22.60 -3.82
CA VAL A 166 7.31 23.23 -2.64
C VAL A 166 8.60 22.48 -2.33
N LYS A 167 9.73 23.20 -2.32
CA LYS A 167 11.06 22.66 -1.98
C LYS A 167 11.29 22.79 -0.48
#